data_AF-A0A350LPA0-F1
#
_entry.id   AF-A0A350LPA0-F1
#
_cell.length_a   1.000
_cell.length_b   1.000
_cell.length_c   1.000
_cell.angle_alpha   90.00
_cell.angle_beta   90.00
_cell.angle_gamma   90.00
#
_symmetry.space_group_name_H-M   'P 1'
#
loop_
_entity.id
_entity.type
_entity.pdbx_description
1 polymer ?
#
loop_
_entity_poly.entity_id
_entity_poly.type
_entity_poly.pdbx_seq_one_letter_code
_entity_poly.pdbx_strand_id
1 'polypeptide(L)'
;MTIHWCGTGLSAIPGLRRLIEAGHDVSVWNRSTDKARAAVGDLTDKIHAFDKDALAKLLKPGDVVVSMLPGDWHVPLAELCLGTGVHFVSSSYIAPEMRALDEAARDKGLCFVNEIGLDPGIDHLMAHHLVADYRASPAFDAGNDLSFTSYCGGVP
;
A
#
# COMPACT_ATOMS: atom_id res chain seq x y z
N MET A 1 1.65 -17.56 0.41
CA MET A 1 1.61 -16.10 0.53
C MET A 1 0.18 -15.71 0.81
N THR A 2 -0.06 -15.19 2.00
CA THR A 2 -1.32 -14.59 2.44
C THR A 2 -1.17 -13.06 2.40
N ILE A 3 -2.23 -12.36 2.04
CA ILE A 3 -2.31 -10.89 2.07
C ILE A 3 -3.03 -10.49 3.35
N HIS A 4 -2.34 -9.78 4.24
CA HIS A 4 -2.88 -9.23 5.48
C HIS A 4 -3.30 -7.78 5.25
N TRP A 5 -4.59 -7.58 4.95
CA TRP A 5 -5.14 -6.27 4.67
C TRP A 5 -5.61 -5.58 5.95
N CYS A 6 -4.92 -4.52 6.37
CA CYS A 6 -5.18 -3.78 7.60
C CYS A 6 -5.95 -2.49 7.31
N GLY A 7 -7.22 -2.45 7.69
CA GLY A 7 -8.11 -1.28 7.59
C GLY A 7 -9.13 -1.40 6.47
N THR A 8 -10.41 -1.21 6.81
CA THR A 8 -11.54 -1.23 5.85
C THR A 8 -12.19 0.15 5.72
N GLY A 9 -11.38 1.21 5.63
CA GLY A 9 -11.84 2.55 5.33
C GLY A 9 -12.41 2.67 3.91
N LEU A 10 -13.09 3.77 3.60
CA LEU A 10 -13.79 3.96 2.31
C LEU A 10 -12.88 3.74 1.09
N SER A 11 -11.65 4.26 1.12
CA SER A 11 -10.66 4.11 0.05
C SER A 11 -10.09 2.69 -0.08
N ALA A 12 -10.25 1.85 0.94
CA ALA A 12 -9.66 0.51 0.98
C ALA A 12 -10.56 -0.56 0.36
N ILE A 13 -11.88 -0.39 0.44
CA ILE A 13 -12.85 -1.43 0.11
C ILE A 13 -12.74 -1.91 -1.35
N PRO A 14 -12.65 -1.04 -2.37
CA PRO A 14 -12.61 -1.51 -3.76
C PRO A 14 -11.41 -2.42 -4.05
N GLY A 15 -10.21 -2.04 -3.57
CA GLY A 15 -9.00 -2.84 -3.75
C GLY A 15 -9.05 -4.15 -2.97
N LEU A 16 -9.52 -4.10 -1.72
CA LEU A 16 -9.69 -5.29 -0.88
C LEU A 16 -10.64 -6.31 -1.53
N ARG A 17 -11.83 -5.87 -1.95
CA ARG A 17 -12.83 -6.73 -2.60
C ARG A 17 -12.27 -7.36 -3.87
N ARG A 18 -11.62 -6.56 -4.72
CA ARG A 18 -10.99 -7.04 -5.95
C ARG A 18 -9.98 -8.16 -5.70
N LEU A 19 -9.17 -8.07 -4.64
CA LEU A 19 -8.20 -9.12 -4.32
C LEU A 19 -8.89 -10.42 -3.86
N ILE A 20 -9.93 -10.31 -3.04
CA ILE A 20 -10.70 -11.49 -2.57
C ILE A 20 -11.42 -12.15 -3.75
N GLU A 21 -12.09 -11.37 -4.59
CA GLU A 21 -12.83 -11.85 -5.77
C GLU A 21 -11.90 -12.48 -6.83
N ALA A 22 -10.65 -12.01 -6.92
CA ALA A 22 -9.61 -12.63 -7.74
C ALA A 22 -9.08 -13.97 -7.19
N GLY A 23 -9.58 -14.43 -6.03
CA GLY A 23 -9.21 -15.70 -5.42
C GLY A 23 -7.90 -15.67 -4.63
N HIS A 24 -7.36 -14.49 -4.31
CA HIS A 24 -6.19 -14.40 -3.44
C HIS A 24 -6.55 -14.76 -2.00
N ASP A 25 -5.58 -15.32 -1.28
CA ASP A 25 -5.74 -15.58 0.15
C ASP A 25 -5.59 -14.29 0.95
N VAL A 26 -6.70 -13.70 1.40
CA VAL A 26 -6.73 -12.43 2.12
C VAL A 26 -7.27 -12.60 3.54
N SER A 27 -6.49 -12.16 4.52
CA SER A 27 -6.92 -11.96 5.91
C SER A 27 -7.18 -10.48 6.16
N VAL A 28 -8.40 -10.15 6.58
CA VAL A 28 -8.84 -8.76 6.79
C VAL A 28 -8.75 -8.40 8.26
N TRP A 29 -8.07 -7.29 8.55
CA TRP A 29 -7.86 -6.80 9.90
C TRP A 29 -8.50 -5.43 10.06
N ASN A 30 -9.38 -5.27 11.04
CA ASN A 30 -9.99 -3.98 11.31
C ASN A 30 -10.27 -3.80 12.80
N ARG A 31 -10.21 -2.56 13.29
CA ARG A 31 -10.53 -2.26 14.70
C ARG A 31 -11.97 -2.64 15.06
N SER A 32 -12.91 -2.47 14.13
CA SER A 32 -14.30 -2.93 14.26
C SER A 32 -14.55 -4.05 13.27
N THR A 33 -14.67 -5.28 13.77
CA THR A 33 -14.95 -6.45 12.95
C THR A 33 -16.31 -6.37 12.27
N ASP A 34 -17.32 -5.76 12.91
CA ASP A 34 -18.64 -5.56 12.30
C ASP A 34 -18.58 -4.65 11.08
N LYS A 35 -17.76 -3.58 11.10
CA LYS A 35 -17.53 -2.75 9.92
C LYS A 35 -16.85 -3.51 8.79
N ALA A 36 -15.91 -4.40 9.11
CA ALA A 36 -15.26 -5.24 8.12
C ALA A 36 -16.24 -6.27 7.54
N ARG A 37 -17.06 -6.91 8.38
CA ARG A 37 -18.12 -7.84 7.96
C ARG A 37 -19.14 -7.16 7.05
N ALA A 38 -19.56 -5.94 7.39
CA ALA A 38 -20.46 -5.17 6.53
C ALA A 38 -19.83 -4.82 5.17
N ALA A 39 -18.50 -4.67 5.11
CA ALA A 39 -17.79 -4.31 3.88
C ALA A 39 -17.46 -5.50 2.96
N VAL A 40 -17.11 -6.66 3.53
CA VAL A 40 -16.59 -7.82 2.78
C VAL A 40 -17.03 -9.19 3.32
N GLY A 41 -17.93 -9.25 4.31
CA GLY A 41 -18.40 -10.51 4.90
C GLY A 41 -19.24 -11.36 3.96
N ASP A 42 -19.72 -10.80 2.86
CA ASP A 42 -20.32 -11.52 1.73
C ASP A 42 -19.27 -12.29 0.90
N LEU A 43 -17.98 -11.93 1.01
CA LEU A 43 -16.88 -12.51 0.24
C LEU A 43 -15.95 -13.39 1.09
N THR A 44 -15.80 -13.12 2.38
CA THR A 44 -14.86 -13.84 3.24
C THR A 44 -15.23 -13.79 4.73
N ASP A 45 -14.98 -14.89 5.43
CA ASP A 45 -15.05 -14.99 6.89
C ASP A 45 -13.69 -14.75 7.58
N LYS A 46 -12.60 -14.54 6.82
CA LYS A 46 -11.24 -14.31 7.35
C LYS A 46 -11.07 -12.89 7.88
N ILE A 47 -11.90 -12.54 8.87
CA ILE A 47 -11.98 -11.20 9.47
C ILE A 47 -11.52 -11.28 10.92
N HIS A 48 -10.52 -10.46 11.23
CA HIS A 48 -9.87 -10.39 12.53
C HIS A 48 -9.98 -9.00 13.12
N ALA A 49 -10.08 -8.92 14.45
CA ALA A 49 -9.87 -7.66 15.14
C ALA A 49 -8.41 -7.24 14.97
N PHE A 50 -8.18 -5.99 14.55
CA PHE A 50 -6.81 -5.48 14.41
C PHE A 50 -6.16 -5.36 15.77
N ASP A 51 -5.08 -6.12 15.95
CA ASP A 51 -4.14 -6.05 17.06
C ASP A 51 -2.76 -6.44 16.49
N LYS A 52 -1.73 -5.64 16.78
CA LYS A 52 -0.41 -5.81 16.17
C LYS A 52 0.23 -7.15 16.57
N ASP A 53 0.03 -7.58 17.81
CA ASP A 53 0.61 -8.84 18.32
C ASP A 53 -0.15 -10.05 17.78
N ALA A 54 -1.48 -9.96 17.63
CA ALA A 54 -2.28 -10.97 16.98
C ALA A 54 -1.91 -11.13 15.50
N LEU A 55 -1.69 -10.01 14.79
CA LEU A 55 -1.19 -10.02 13.42
C LEU A 55 0.17 -10.71 13.34
N ALA A 56 1.13 -10.30 14.19
CA ALA A 56 2.49 -10.85 14.23
C ALA A 56 2.52 -12.39 14.35
N LYS A 57 1.60 -12.98 15.12
CA LYS A 57 1.51 -14.44 15.30
C LYS A 57 1.06 -15.20 14.04
N LEU A 58 0.40 -14.52 13.10
CA LEU A 58 -0.11 -15.14 11.88
C LEU A 58 0.79 -14.88 10.66
N LEU A 59 1.70 -13.91 10.74
CA LEU A 59 2.64 -13.59 9.67
C LEU A 59 3.62 -14.73 9.40
N LYS A 60 3.85 -15.04 8.11
CA LYS A 60 4.87 -15.99 7.66
C LYS A 60 5.78 -15.32 6.62
N PRO A 61 7.07 -15.69 6.56
CA PRO A 61 7.97 -15.14 5.55
C PRO A 61 7.40 -15.26 4.13
N GLY A 62 7.48 -14.18 3.37
CA GLY A 62 6.92 -14.07 2.01
C GLY A 62 5.43 -13.71 1.93
N ASP A 63 4.75 -13.49 3.07
CA ASP A 63 3.42 -12.84 3.08
C ASP A 63 3.52 -11.35 2.72
N VAL A 64 2.36 -10.70 2.57
CA VAL A 64 2.27 -9.25 2.29
C VAL A 64 1.34 -8.60 3.31
N VAL A 65 1.78 -7.52 3.95
CA VAL A 65 0.91 -6.63 4.75
C VAL A 65 0.56 -5.41 3.92
N VAL A 66 -0.74 -5.17 3.73
CA VAL A 66 -1.27 -3.94 3.11
C VAL A 66 -1.83 -3.06 4.22
N SER A 67 -1.23 -1.88 4.43
CA SER A 67 -1.62 -0.94 5.47
C SER A 67 -2.50 0.19 4.93
N MET A 68 -3.81 0.10 5.18
CA MET A 68 -4.82 1.14 4.96
C MET A 68 -5.31 1.79 6.27
N LEU A 69 -4.46 1.74 7.30
CA LEU A 69 -4.67 2.39 8.60
C LEU A 69 -4.20 3.86 8.59
N PRO A 70 -4.46 4.66 9.63
CA PRO A 70 -3.85 5.99 9.78
C PRO A 70 -2.31 5.95 9.72
N GLY A 71 -1.70 7.06 9.29
CA GLY A 71 -0.26 7.18 9.02
C GLY A 71 0.66 6.68 10.12
N ASP A 72 0.30 6.91 11.37
CA ASP A 72 1.06 6.51 12.57
C ASP A 72 1.27 4.98 12.68
N TRP A 73 0.48 4.17 11.96
CA TRP A 73 0.63 2.71 11.95
C TRP A 73 1.59 2.18 10.89
N HIS A 74 1.98 2.99 9.90
CA HIS A 74 2.79 2.50 8.79
C HIS A 74 4.17 2.03 9.23
N VAL A 75 4.90 2.85 9.99
CA VAL A 75 6.25 2.48 10.47
C VAL A 75 6.17 1.29 11.44
N PRO A 76 5.29 1.27 12.46
CA PRO A 76 5.16 0.09 13.35
C PRO A 76 4.82 -1.22 12.64
N LEU A 77 4.06 -1.17 11.52
CA LEU A 77 3.76 -2.35 10.70
C LEU A 77 4.92 -2.72 9.79
N ALA A 78 5.61 -1.74 9.19
CA ALA A 78 6.79 -2.00 8.37
C ALA A 78 7.95 -2.61 9.18
N GLU A 79 8.19 -2.14 10.41
CA GLU A 79 9.15 -2.77 11.33
C GLU A 79 8.77 -4.22 11.67
N LEU A 80 7.48 -4.48 11.90
CA LEU A 80 6.98 -5.84 12.11
C LEU A 80 7.22 -6.71 10.88
N CYS A 81 6.96 -6.19 9.68
CA CYS A 81 7.21 -6.89 8.42
C CYS A 81 8.70 -7.20 8.24
N LEU A 82 9.57 -6.23 8.55
CA LEU A 82 11.02 -6.38 8.49
C LEU A 82 11.51 -7.45 9.46
N GLY A 83 10.97 -7.50 10.68
CA GLY A 83 11.30 -8.49 11.70
C GLY A 83 10.83 -9.90 11.35
N THR A 84 9.76 -10.03 10.56
CA THR A 84 9.10 -11.31 10.22
C THR A 84 9.40 -11.82 8.81
N GLY A 85 10.14 -11.07 7.99
CA GLY A 85 10.46 -11.45 6.61
C GLY A 85 9.26 -11.33 5.66
N VAL A 86 8.41 -10.34 5.90
CA VAL A 86 7.14 -10.10 5.19
C VAL A 86 7.26 -8.83 4.35
N HIS A 87 6.58 -8.80 3.20
CA HIS A 87 6.52 -7.62 2.34
C HIS A 87 5.52 -6.59 2.87
N PHE A 88 5.74 -5.30 2.58
CA PHE A 88 4.90 -4.22 3.08
C PHE A 88 4.39 -3.34 1.94
N VAL A 89 3.13 -2.94 2.02
CA VAL A 89 2.50 -2.01 1.07
C VAL A 89 1.68 -0.95 1.82
N SER A 90 1.76 0.31 1.40
CA SER A 90 0.83 1.38 1.84
C SER A 90 0.57 2.40 0.75
N SER A 91 -0.55 3.13 0.86
CA SER A 91 -0.91 4.20 -0.08
C SER A 91 -0.42 5.59 0.35
N SER A 92 0.43 5.67 1.38
CA SER A 92 0.79 6.93 2.03
C SER A 92 2.22 7.36 1.70
N TYR A 93 2.49 8.66 1.86
CA TYR A 93 3.82 9.25 1.74
C TYR A 93 4.87 8.55 2.61
N ILE A 94 6.11 8.54 2.15
CA ILE A 94 7.26 8.00 2.88
C ILE A 94 7.73 9.02 3.94
N ALA A 95 7.49 8.71 5.21
CA ALA A 95 8.10 9.43 6.35
C ALA A 95 9.61 9.13 6.47
N PRO A 96 10.42 10.02 7.09
CA PRO A 96 11.85 9.80 7.30
C PRO A 96 12.18 8.45 7.97
N GLU A 97 11.37 8.05 8.95
CA GLU A 97 11.50 6.80 9.69
C GLU A 97 11.19 5.58 8.81
N MET A 98 10.24 5.69 7.88
CA MET A 98 9.98 4.65 6.88
C MET A 98 11.17 4.50 5.93
N ARG A 99 11.75 5.63 5.49
CA ARG A 99 12.92 5.63 4.59
C ARG A 99 14.14 4.97 5.24
N ALA A 100 14.31 5.12 6.55
CA ALA A 100 15.40 4.51 7.29
C ALA A 100 15.37 2.96 7.27
N LEU A 101 14.25 2.34 6.87
CA LEU A 101 14.11 0.88 6.76
C LEU A 101 14.60 0.30 5.42
N ASP A 102 14.90 1.13 4.41
CA ASP A 102 15.17 0.68 3.03
C ASP A 102 16.34 -0.31 2.95
N GLU A 103 17.51 0.05 3.49
CA GLU A 103 18.71 -0.79 3.43
C GLU A 103 18.46 -2.17 4.06
N ALA A 104 17.88 -2.20 5.26
CA ALA A 104 17.57 -3.44 5.97
C ALA A 104 16.51 -4.29 5.24
N ALA A 105 15.52 -3.66 4.59
CA ALA A 105 14.53 -4.37 3.79
C ALA A 105 15.17 -5.01 2.55
N ARG A 106 16.05 -4.27 1.85
CA ARG A 106 16.78 -4.74 0.67
C ARG A 106 17.73 -5.88 1.00
N ASP A 107 18.48 -5.78 2.10
CA ASP A 107 19.38 -6.84 2.57
C ASP A 107 18.65 -8.16 2.85
N LYS A 108 17.37 -8.08 3.25
CA LYS A 108 16.49 -9.23 3.45
C LYS A 108 15.71 -9.66 2.21
N GLY A 109 15.88 -8.97 1.08
CA GLY A 109 15.13 -9.24 -0.15
C GLY A 109 13.63 -8.93 -0.05
N LEU A 110 13.24 -7.98 0.80
CA LEU A 110 11.85 -7.59 1.00
C LEU A 110 11.47 -6.38 0.15
N CYS A 111 10.28 -6.42 -0.45
CA CYS A 111 9.68 -5.27 -1.12
C CYS A 111 8.80 -4.47 -0.16
N PHE A 112 9.19 -3.22 0.11
CA PHE A 112 8.39 -2.24 0.84
C PHE A 112 7.95 -1.15 -0.15
N VAL A 113 6.65 -1.10 -0.45
CA VAL A 113 6.08 -0.22 -1.48
C VAL A 113 5.12 0.76 -0.84
N ASN A 114 5.49 2.04 -0.85
CA ASN A 114 4.65 3.14 -0.38
C ASN A 114 4.06 3.90 -1.56
N GLU A 115 3.27 4.93 -1.28
CA GLU A 115 2.84 5.90 -2.30
C GLU A 115 2.12 5.25 -3.49
N ILE A 116 1.26 4.25 -3.24
CA ILE A 116 0.48 3.56 -4.28
C ILE A 116 -1.03 3.80 -4.13
N GLY A 117 -1.42 5.06 -3.92
CA GLY A 117 -2.80 5.54 -3.88
C GLY A 117 -3.20 6.36 -5.10
N LEU A 118 -3.92 7.46 -4.86
CA LEU A 118 -4.28 8.45 -5.89
C LEU A 118 -3.21 9.55 -5.97
N ASP A 119 -3.04 10.26 -4.86
CA ASP A 119 -2.03 11.28 -4.58
C ASP A 119 -1.64 11.08 -3.11
N PRO A 120 -0.52 10.39 -2.83
CA PRO A 120 0.50 9.93 -3.78
C PRO A 120 0.18 8.55 -4.40
N GLY A 121 0.46 8.38 -5.70
CA GLY A 121 0.39 7.12 -6.44
C GLY A 121 0.14 7.28 -7.93
N ILE A 122 -1.13 7.36 -8.34
CA ILE A 122 -1.50 7.52 -9.75
C ILE A 122 -0.86 8.77 -10.34
N ASP A 123 -0.77 9.86 -9.58
CA ASP A 123 -0.07 11.08 -9.96
C ASP A 123 1.40 10.81 -10.32
N HIS A 124 2.13 10.04 -9.51
CA HIS A 124 3.51 9.63 -9.78
C HIS A 124 3.60 8.79 -11.06
N LEU A 125 2.73 7.80 -11.22
CA LEU A 125 2.71 6.92 -12.40
C LEU A 125 2.47 7.73 -13.69
N MET A 126 1.49 8.63 -13.67
CA MET A 126 1.17 9.49 -14.80
C MET A 126 2.29 10.50 -15.10
N ALA A 127 2.90 11.10 -14.08
CA ALA A 127 4.03 12.01 -14.26
C ALA A 127 5.24 11.29 -14.87
N HIS A 128 5.60 10.12 -14.36
CA HIS A 128 6.69 9.32 -14.92
C HIS A 128 6.42 8.89 -16.36
N HIS A 129 5.20 8.49 -16.68
CA HIS A 129 4.82 8.13 -18.03
C HIS A 129 4.93 9.33 -18.99
N LEU A 130 4.40 10.50 -18.59
CA LEU A 130 4.48 11.73 -19.39
C LEU A 130 5.94 12.13 -19.66
N VAL A 131 6.80 12.07 -18.65
CA VAL A 131 8.23 12.40 -18.81
C VAL A 131 8.93 11.39 -19.71
N ALA A 132 8.59 10.10 -19.62
CA ALA A 132 9.13 9.07 -20.49
C ALA A 132 8.73 9.29 -21.95
N ASP A 133 7.45 9.60 -22.19
CA ASP A 133 6.92 9.89 -23.53
C ASP A 133 7.59 11.14 -24.13
N TYR A 134 7.77 12.20 -23.33
CA TYR A 134 8.49 13.38 -23.76
C TYR A 134 9.92 13.05 -24.19
N ARG A 135 10.66 12.30 -23.37
CA ARG A 135 12.05 11.88 -23.66
C ARG A 135 12.18 11.00 -24.90
N ALA A 136 11.15 10.23 -25.24
CA ALA A 136 11.12 9.39 -26.43
C ALA A 136 10.65 10.14 -27.69
N SER A 137 10.12 11.36 -27.54
CA SER A 137 9.54 12.12 -28.64
C SER A 137 10.60 12.82 -29.50
N PRO A 138 10.31 13.10 -30.78
CA PRO A 138 11.17 13.95 -31.62
C PRO A 138 11.33 15.40 -31.12
N ALA A 139 10.49 15.82 -30.18
CA ALA A 139 10.54 17.16 -29.57
C ALA A 139 11.46 17.22 -28.33
N PHE A 140 12.05 16.09 -27.92
CA PHE A 140 13.01 16.06 -26.82
C PHE A 140 14.27 16.87 -27.16
N ASP A 141 14.60 17.80 -26.29
CA ASP A 141 15.87 18.53 -26.29
C ASP A 141 16.24 18.82 -24.83
N ALA A 142 17.49 18.52 -24.45
CA ALA A 142 17.99 18.75 -23.10
C ALA A 142 18.10 20.25 -22.74
N GLY A 143 18.08 21.13 -23.75
CA GLY A 143 18.07 22.59 -23.59
C GLY A 143 16.66 23.19 -23.47
N ASN A 144 15.59 22.40 -23.58
CA ASN A 144 14.24 22.91 -23.41
C ASN A 144 13.97 23.35 -21.97
N ASP A 145 13.28 24.48 -21.81
CA ASP A 145 12.68 24.89 -20.54
C ASP A 145 11.29 24.24 -20.42
N LEU A 146 11.07 23.51 -19.33
CA LEU A 146 9.89 22.67 -19.13
C LEU A 146 9.09 23.17 -17.93
N SER A 147 7.77 23.32 -18.12
CA SER A 147 6.84 23.49 -17.02
C SER A 147 6.01 22.22 -16.84
N PHE A 148 5.83 21.80 -15.59
CA PHE A 148 4.98 20.67 -15.21
C PHE A 148 3.97 21.15 -14.19
N THR A 149 2.69 20.93 -14.48
CA THR A 149 1.58 21.35 -13.64
C THR A 149 0.65 20.16 -13.43
N SER A 150 0.42 19.81 -12.17
CA SER A 150 -0.48 18.73 -11.77
C SER A 150 -1.47 19.24 -10.73
N TYR A 151 -2.75 18.98 -10.93
CA TYR A 151 -3.81 19.30 -9.99
C TYR A 151 -4.59 18.02 -9.67
N CYS A 152 -4.77 17.76 -8.38
CA CYS A 152 -5.58 16.65 -7.86
C CYS A 152 -6.60 17.19 -6.86
N GLY A 153 -7.79 16.56 -6.79
CA GLY A 153 -8.82 16.95 -5.85
C GLY A 153 -10.00 15.98 -5.84
N GLY A 154 -10.44 15.59 -4.65
CA GLY A 154 -11.72 14.91 -4.44
C GLY A 154 -12.83 15.94 -4.25
N VAL A 155 -13.77 16.02 -5.18
CA VAL A 155 -14.93 16.93 -5.14
C VAL A 155 -16.24 16.12 -5.12
N PRO A 156 -17.33 16.63 -4.51
CA PRO A 156 -18.64 15.96 -4.47
C PRO A 156 -19.32 15.80 -5.83
#